data_AF-A0A382QSB6-F1
#
_entry.id   AF-A0A382QSB6-F1
#
_cell.length_a   1.000
_cell.length_b   1.000
_cell.length_c   1.000
_cell.angle_alpha   90.00
_cell.angle_beta   90.00
_cell.angle_gamma   90.00
#
_symmetry.space_group_name_H-M   'P 1'
#
loop_
_entity.id
_entity.type
_entity.pdbx_description
1 polymer ?
#
loop_
_entity_poly.entity_id
_entity_poly.type
_entity_poly.pdbx_seq_one_letter_code
_entity_poly.pdbx_strand_id
1 'polypeptide(L)' 'MFPTPIEKTKPLTRRLYKVALPVSIIIWLLPLLAVALTSIRTGADINSGNYWGMPTSFNLI' A
#
# COMPACT_ATOMS: atom_id res chain seq x y z
N MET A 1 -27.57 19.40 4.03
CA MET A 1 -27.23 18.18 4.76
C MET A 1 -25.73 18.14 4.96
N PHE A 2 -25.28 17.95 6.19
CA PHE A 2 -23.88 17.70 6.50
C PHE A 2 -23.66 16.18 6.52
N PRO A 3 -22.55 15.65 6.00
CA PRO A 3 -21.49 16.36 5.27
C PRO A 3 -21.93 16.84 3.87
N THR A 4 -21.29 17.89 3.35
CA THR A 4 -21.57 18.40 2.00
C THR A 4 -21.11 17.39 0.94
N PRO A 5 -21.95 17.02 -0.05
CA PRO A 5 -21.55 16.11 -1.11
C PRO A 5 -20.33 16.60 -1.89
N ILE A 6 -19.35 15.72 -2.15
CA ILE A 6 -18.10 16.07 -2.85
C ILE A 6 -18.36 16.64 -4.25
N GLU A 7 -19.46 16.24 -4.89
CA GLU A 7 -19.89 16.72 -6.21
C GLU A 7 -20.17 18.23 -6.24
N LYS A 8 -20.62 18.79 -5.11
CA LYS A 8 -20.95 20.20 -4.93
C LYS A 8 -19.74 21.05 -4.50
N THR A 9 -18.56 20.43 -4.34
CA THR A 9 -17.33 21.15 -3.98
C THR A 9 -16.65 21.77 -5.19
N LYS A 10 -15.66 22.65 -4.95
CA LYS A 10 -14.85 23.25 -6.01
C LYS A 10 -14.23 22.15 -6.90
N PRO A 11 -14.13 22.36 -8.23
CA PRO A 11 -13.67 21.33 -9.16
C PRO A 11 -12.26 20.83 -8.83
N LEU A 12 -11.39 21.69 -8.29
CA LEU A 12 -10.05 21.31 -7.82
C LEU A 12 -10.13 20.35 -6.63
N THR A 13 -10.89 20.68 -5.60
CA THR A 13 -11.09 19.83 -4.41
C THR A 13 -11.64 18.47 -4.79
N ARG A 14 -12.64 18.42 -5.68
CA ARG A 14 -13.22 17.18 -6.19
C ARG A 14 -12.21 16.31 -6.93
N ARG A 15 -11.35 16.90 -7.77
CA ARG A 15 -10.29 16.17 -8.49
C ARG A 15 -9.23 15.65 -7.53
N LEU A 16 -8.75 16.50 -6.62
CA LEU A 16 -7.77 16.11 -5.61
C LEU A 16 -8.31 14.97 -4.74
N TYR A 17 -9.56 15.06 -4.28
CA TYR A 17 -10.17 14.00 -3.48
C TYR A 17 -10.22 12.66 -4.23
N LYS A 18 -10.64 12.67 -5.51
CA LYS A 18 -10.69 11.46 -6.35
C LYS A 18 -9.33 10.79 -6.57
N VAL A 19 -8.23 11.54 -6.52
CA VAL A 19 -6.86 11.00 -6.67
C VAL A 19 -6.25 10.66 -5.31
N ALA A 20 -6.38 11.54 -4.33
CA ALA A 20 -5.81 11.37 -3.00
C ALA A 20 -6.42 10.18 -2.26
N LEU A 21 -7.72 9.91 -2.43
CA LEU A 21 -8.39 8.79 -1.78
C LEU A 21 -7.77 7.43 -2.16
N PRO A 22 -7.70 7.02 -3.45
CA PRO A 22 -7.08 5.75 -3.81
C PRO A 22 -5.58 5.72 -3.47
N VAL A 23 -4.86 6.83 -3.63
CA VAL A 23 -3.44 6.92 -3.24
C VAL A 23 -3.26 6.67 -1.74
N SER A 24 -4.11 7.28 -0.91
CA SER A 24 -4.07 7.08 0.54
C SER A 24 -4.34 5.63 0.93
N ILE A 25 -5.25 4.95 0.24
CA ILE A 25 -5.52 3.52 0.47
C ILE A 25 -4.30 2.69 0.11
N ILE A 26 -3.66 2.95 -1.05
CA ILE A 26 -2.44 2.22 -1.46
C ILE A 26 -1.33 2.39 -0.42
N ILE A 27 -1.06 3.64 -0.01
CA ILE A 27 -0.04 3.94 1.01
C ILE A 27 -0.38 3.24 2.34
N TRP A 28 -1.66 3.24 2.73
CA TRP A 28 -2.11 2.59 3.95
C TRP A 28 -1.92 1.06 3.93
N LEU A 29 -1.97 0.44 2.74
CA LEU A 29 -1.76 -1.01 2.57
C LEU A 29 -0.28 -1.42 2.48
N LEU A 30 0.65 -0.50 2.19
CA LEU A 30 2.08 -0.79 2.12
C LEU A 30 2.65 -1.54 3.35
N PRO A 31 2.34 -1.19 4.61
CA PRO A 31 2.85 -1.95 5.76
C PRO A 31 2.34 -3.38 5.80
N LEU A 32 1.07 -3.62 5.45
CA LEU A 32 0.52 -4.98 5.39
C LEU A 32 1.16 -5.80 4.26
N LEU A 33 1.40 -5.17 3.09
CA LEU A 33 2.14 -5.77 2.00
C LEU A 33 3.58 -6.10 2.41
N ALA A 34 4.25 -5.21 3.15
CA ALA A 34 5.59 -5.45 3.66
C ALA A 34 5.63 -6.70 4.56
N VAL A 35 4.69 -6.80 5.52
CA VAL A 35 4.57 -7.96 6.41
C VAL A 35 4.27 -9.25 5.63
N ALA A 36 3.39 -9.18 4.63
CA ALA A 36 3.05 -10.34 3.80
C ALA A 36 4.22 -10.81 2.93
N LEU A 37 5.02 -9.89 2.39
CA LEU A 37 6.21 -10.22 1.58
C LEU A 37 7.34 -10.78 2.42
N THR A 38 7.53 -10.27 3.65
CA THR A 38 8.56 -10.77 4.56
C THR A 38 8.18 -12.10 5.21
N SER A 39 6.89 -12.39 5.43
CA SER A 39 6.46 -13.64 6.06
C SER A 39 6.75 -14.89 5.22
N ILE A 40 6.76 -14.75 3.89
CA ILE A 40 7.07 -15.86 2.96
C ILE A 40 8.57 -15.94 2.61
N ARG A 41 9.39 -15.06 3.18
CA ARG A 41 10.81 -14.91 2.84
C ARG A 41 11.69 -15.75 3.74
N THR A 42 12.82 -16.21 3.21
CA THR A 42 13.83 -16.92 4.00
C THR A 42 14.70 -15.95 4.81
N GLY A 43 15.33 -16.46 5.88
CA GLY A 43 16.30 -15.68 6.65
C GLY A 43 17.50 -15.21 5.81
N ALA A 44 17.92 -15.99 4.80
CA ALA A 44 19.02 -15.62 3.90
C ALA A 44 18.67 -14.40 3.03
N ASP A 45 17.46 -14.34 2.47
CA ASP A 45 16.97 -13.19 1.70
C ASP A 45 16.86 -11.93 2.58
N ILE A 46 16.41 -12.07 3.84
CA ILE A 46 16.30 -10.95 4.80
C ILE A 46 17.69 -10.44 5.19
N ASN A 47 18.63 -11.33 5.51
CA ASN A 47 19.98 -10.97 5.94
C ASN A 47 20.85 -10.39 4.82
N SER A 48 20.52 -10.69 3.55
CA SER A 48 21.19 -10.12 2.38
C SER A 48 20.56 -8.81 1.88
N GLY A 49 19.48 -8.34 2.52
CA GLY A 49 18.81 -7.09 2.18
C GLY A 49 17.75 -7.19 1.08
N ASN A 50 17.37 -8.41 0.66
CA ASN A 50 16.36 -8.65 -0.37
C ASN A 50 14.91 -8.59 0.19
N TYR A 51 14.47 -7.41 0.64
CA TYR A 51 13.14 -7.26 1.24
C TYR A 51 12.00 -7.15 0.22
N TRP A 52 12.24 -6.55 -0.94
CA TRP A 52 11.20 -6.19 -1.93
C TRP A 52 11.38 -6.86 -3.30
N GLY A 53 12.48 -7.59 -3.51
CA GLY A 53 12.75 -8.28 -4.77
C GLY A 53 12.04 -9.65 -4.86
N MET A 54 12.38 -10.42 -5.90
CA MET A 54 11.93 -11.81 -5.99
C MET A 54 12.62 -12.68 -4.92
N PRO A 55 11.90 -13.62 -4.28
CA PRO A 55 12.48 -14.52 -3.30
C PRO A 55 13.37 -15.53 -4.00
N THR A 56 14.48 -15.91 -3.36
CA THR A 56 15.32 -17.00 -3.84
C THR A 56 14.67 -18.36 -3.55
N SER A 57 13.90 -18.44 -2.48
CA SER A 57 13.02 -19.56 -2.15
C SER A 57 11.88 -19.09 -1.24
N PHE A 58 10.79 -19.85 -1.22
CA PHE A 58 9.64 -19.58 -0.36
C PHE A 58 9.78 -20.34 0.95
N ASN A 59 9.65 -19.64 2.07
CA ASN A 59 9.63 -20.24 3.40
C ASN A 59 8.18 -20.68 3.74
N LEU A 60 7.72 -21.78 3.14
CA LEU A 60 6.32 -22.22 3.24
C LEU A 60 6.10 -23.48 4.10
N ILE A 61 7.15 -24.18 4.55
CA ILE A 61 7.18 -25.20 5.62
C ILE A 61 8.61 -25.25 6.16
#